data_AF-A0A3N2DZA4-F1
#
_entry.id   AF-A0A3N2DZA4-F1
#
_cell.length_a   1.000
_cell.length_b   1.000
_cell.length_c   1.000
_cell.angle_alpha   90.00
_cell.angle_beta   90.00
_cell.angle_gamma   90.00
#
_symmetry.space_group_name_H-M   'P 1'
#
loop_
_entity.id
_entity.type
_entity.pdbx_description
1 polymer ?
#
loop_
_entity_poly.entity_id
_entity_poly.type
_entity_poly.pdbx_seq_one_letter_code
_entity_poly.pdbx_strand_id
1 'polypeptide(L)' 'MGVHYSNELPDGTPFYATGDQFFEREELREPSVFTRPSKSPKNGADRYAQLSELVRCKLESYLVEAKGAI' A
#
# COMPACT_ATOMS: atom_id res chain seq x y z
N MET A 1 -10.05 -20.26 4.60
CA MET A 1 -9.13 -19.85 5.68
C MET A 1 -8.32 -18.69 5.13
N GLY A 2 -8.65 -17.46 5.52
CA GLY A 2 -7.91 -16.24 5.13
C GLY A 2 -6.72 -16.02 6.06
N VAL A 3 -5.68 -15.34 5.56
CA VAL A 3 -4.50 -14.93 6.33
C VAL A 3 -4.40 -13.41 6.22
N HIS A 4 -4.17 -12.76 7.36
CA HIS A 4 -4.01 -11.30 7.43
C HIS A 4 -2.68 -10.94 8.05
N TYR A 5 -2.17 -9.78 7.68
CA TYR A 5 -0.86 -9.31 8.13
C TYR A 5 -1.03 -8.18 9.14
N SER A 6 -0.25 -8.22 10.22
CA SER A 6 -0.16 -7.12 11.17
C SER A 6 0.32 -5.85 10.45
N ASN A 7 -0.31 -4.71 10.75
CA ASN A 7 0.20 -3.41 10.32
C ASN A 7 0.93 -2.77 11.49
N GLU A 8 2.08 -2.17 11.22
CA GLU A 8 2.84 -1.37 12.17
C GLU A 8 2.97 0.05 11.61
N LEU A 9 2.90 1.04 12.51
CA LEU A 9 3.27 2.42 12.18
C LEU A 9 4.80 2.53 12.01
N PRO A 10 5.30 3.59 11.35
CA PRO A 10 6.75 3.77 11.15
C PRO A 10 7.59 3.85 12.44
N ASP A 11 6.96 4.11 13.58
CA ASP A 11 7.58 4.12 14.91
C ASP A 11 7.58 2.75 15.61
N GLY A 12 7.08 1.70 14.94
CA GLY A 12 6.97 0.35 15.46
C GLY A 12 5.71 0.10 16.30
N THR A 13 4.80 1.07 16.40
CA THR A 13 3.54 0.88 17.13
C THR A 13 2.61 -0.07 16.35
N PRO A 14 2.13 -1.18 16.95
CA PRO A 14 1.16 -2.05 16.31
C PRO A 14 -0.15 -1.30 16.06
N PHE A 15 -0.66 -1.36 14.83
CA PHE A 15 -1.91 -0.71 14.44
C PHE A 15 -2.87 -1.72 13.80
N TYR A 16 -3.97 -2.01 14.49
CA TYR A 16 -4.96 -2.96 14.02
C TYR A 16 -6.01 -2.27 13.15
N ALA A 17 -5.61 -1.89 11.94
CA ALA A 17 -6.41 -1.10 11.00
C ALA A 17 -7.67 -1.81 10.47
N THR A 18 -7.60 -3.13 10.35
CA THR A 18 -8.52 -3.94 9.54
C THR A 18 -9.22 -5.01 10.37
N GLY A 19 -9.13 -4.92 11.69
CA GLY A 19 -9.59 -5.98 12.58
C GLY A 19 -11.06 -6.33 12.48
N ASP A 20 -11.86 -5.30 12.36
CA ASP A 20 -13.31 -5.36 12.31
C ASP A 20 -13.81 -5.89 10.96
N GLN A 21 -12.92 -5.98 9.96
CA GLN A 21 -13.23 -6.46 8.61
C GLN A 21 -13.09 -7.98 8.48
N PHE A 22 -12.62 -8.67 9.52
CA PHE A 22 -12.24 -10.07 9.48
C PHE A 22 -13.11 -10.94 10.39
N PHE A 23 -13.27 -12.20 10.01
CA PHE A 23 -14.01 -13.17 10.84
C PHE A 23 -13.15 -13.62 12.03
N GLU A 24 -13.75 -13.91 13.19
CA GLU A 24 -13.06 -14.33 14.43
C GLU A 24 -12.10 -15.53 14.27
N ARG A 25 -12.29 -16.34 13.22
CA ARG A 25 -11.49 -17.53 12.91
C ARG A 25 -10.29 -17.28 11.99
N GLU A 26 -10.05 -16.04 11.59
CA GLU A 26 -8.93 -15.70 10.69
C GLU A 26 -7.65 -15.41 11.50
N GLU A 27 -6.53 -15.97 11.05
CA GLU A 27 -5.25 -15.85 11.74
C GLU A 27 -4.50 -14.59 11.30
N LEU A 28 -4.04 -13.80 12.28
CA LEU A 28 -3.01 -12.78 12.09
C LEU A 28 -1.63 -13.45 12.00
N ARG A 29 -0.87 -13.08 10.97
CA ARG A 29 0.51 -13.50 10.78
C ARG A 29 1.42 -12.30 10.62
N GLU A 30 2.65 -12.43 11.09
CA GLU A 30 3.67 -11.42 10.82
C GLU A 30 3.94 -11.32 9.31
N PRO A 31 4.06 -10.10 8.76
CA PRO A 31 4.43 -9.93 7.37
C PRO A 31 5.81 -10.54 7.12
N SER A 32 5.86 -11.51 6.22
CA SER A 32 7.14 -12.00 5.69
C SER A 32 7.66 -10.99 4.69
N VAL A 33 8.98 -10.73 4.74
CA VAL A 33 9.64 -9.84 3.77
C VAL A 33 9.55 -10.49 2.40
N PHE A 34 8.55 -10.08 1.61
CA PHE A 34 8.40 -10.50 0.23
C PHE A 34 9.21 -9.58 -0.67
N THR A 35 10.11 -10.15 -1.46
CA THR A 35 10.73 -9.40 -2.56
C THR A 35 9.66 -9.02 -3.56
N ARG A 36 9.57 -7.73 -3.88
CA ARG A 36 8.69 -7.25 -4.95
C ARG A 36 9.00 -8.04 -6.23
N PRO A 37 8.02 -8.68 -6.87
CA PRO A 37 8.24 -9.36 -8.14
C PRO A 37 8.80 -8.37 -9.17
N SER A 38 9.86 -8.77 -9.88
CA SER A 38 10.46 -7.93 -10.93
C SER A 38 9.58 -7.80 -12.18
N LYS A 39 8.58 -8.67 -12.32
CA LYS A 39 7.65 -8.71 -13.44
C LYS A 39 6.33 -8.07 -13.08
N SER A 40 5.75 -7.36 -14.03
CA SER A 40 4.38 -6.84 -13.92
C SER A 40 3.37 -7.98 -13.73
N PRO A 41 2.25 -7.73 -13.03
CA PRO A 41 1.20 -8.73 -12.87
C PRO A 41 0.64 -9.14 -14.23
N LYS A 42 0.29 -10.42 -14.40
CA LYS A 42 -0.27 -10.94 -15.66
C LYS A 42 -1.58 -10.25 -16.06
N ASN A 43 -2.36 -9.82 -15.07
CA ASN A 43 -3.64 -9.15 -15.26
C ASN A 43 -3.58 -7.76 -14.64
N GLY A 44 -4.09 -6.74 -15.35
CA GLY A 44 -4.23 -5.39 -14.81
C GLY A 44 -2.93 -4.58 -14.68
N ALA A 45 -1.82 -5.04 -15.27
CA ALA A 45 -0.58 -4.27 -15.33
C ALA A 45 -0.81 -2.85 -15.89
N ASP A 46 -1.59 -2.74 -16.97
CA ASP A 46 -1.90 -1.45 -17.60
C ASP A 46 -2.63 -0.51 -16.65
N ARG A 47 -3.58 -1.03 -15.87
CA ARG A 47 -4.33 -0.25 -14.86
C ARG A 47 -3.40 0.24 -13.76
N TYR A 48 -2.48 -0.63 -13.32
CA TYR A 48 -1.47 -0.26 -12.34
C TYR A 48 -0.53 0.82 -12.87
N ALA A 49 -0.11 0.72 -14.13
CA ALA A 49 0.74 1.71 -14.78
C ALA A 49 0.02 3.07 -14.90
N GLN A 50 -1.23 3.07 -15.37
CA GLN A 50 -2.06 4.28 -15.47
C GLN A 50 -2.26 4.95 -14.11
N LEU A 51 -2.58 4.17 -13.08
CA LEU A 51 -2.76 4.70 -11.73
C LEU A 51 -1.44 5.26 -11.17
N SER A 52 -0.33 4.55 -11.39
CA SER A 52 1.00 5.00 -10.97
C SER A 52 1.42 6.30 -11.64
N GLU A 53 1.13 6.47 -12.94
CA GLU A 53 1.36 7.72 -13.67
C GLU A 53 0.54 8.86 -13.06
N LEU A 54 -0.76 8.63 -12.86
CA LEU A 54 -1.69 9.64 -12.35
C LEU A 54 -1.28 10.12 -10.96
N VAL A 55 -0.91 9.19 -10.07
CA VAL A 55 -0.40 9.52 -8.74
C VAL A 55 0.89 10.33 -8.83
N ARG A 56 1.84 9.93 -9.68
CA ARG A 56 3.10 10.67 -9.87
C ARG A 56 2.84 12.09 -10.37
N CYS A 57 2.05 12.28 -11.42
CA CYS A 57 1.74 13.62 -11.94
C CYS A 57 1.09 14.51 -10.86
N LYS A 58 0.20 13.93 -10.06
CA LYS A 58 -0.50 14.67 -8.99
C LYS A 58 0.44 15.05 -7.84
N LEU A 59 1.37 14.17 -7.48
CA LEU A 59 2.40 14.49 -6.47
C LEU A 59 3.36 15.56 -6.98
N GLU A 60 3.78 15.47 -8.24
CA GLU A 60 4.63 16.48 -8.87
C GLU A 60 3.93 17.85 -8.94
N SER A 61 2.64 17.89 -9.28
CA SER A 61 1.88 19.15 -9.28
C SER A 61 1.78 19.78 -7.88
N TYR A 62 1.52 18.97 -6.85
CA TYR A 62 1.50 19.48 -5.46
C TYR A 62 2.87 20.02 -5.02
N LEU A 63 3.97 19.37 -5.43
CA LEU A 63 5.32 19.86 -5.12
C LEU A 63 5.63 21.19 -5.84
N VAL A 64 5.10 21.40 -7.05
CA VAL A 64 5.24 22.66 -7.80
C VAL A 64 4.42 23.76 -7.12
N GLU A 65 3.16 23.49 -6.75
CA GLU A 65 2.31 24.43 -6.03
C GLU A 65 2.92 24.84 -4.68
N ALA A 66 3.45 23.88 -3.92
CA ALA A 66 4.11 24.15 -2.64
C ALA A 66 5.38 25.00 -2.79
N LYS A 67 6.11 24.89 -3.91
CA LYS A 67 7.32 25.69 -4.19
C LYS A 67 7.02 27.07 -4.76
N GLY A 68 5.88 27.25 -5.43
CA GLY A 68 5.43 28.54 -5.96
C GLY A 68 4.70 29.43 -4.94
N ALA A 69 4.41 28.90 -3.75
CA ALA A 69 3.74 29.61 -2.65
C ALA A 69 4.70 30.25 -1.64
N ILE A 70 5.99 30.40 -1.99
CA ILE A 70 7.05 31.03 -1.17
C ILE A 70 7.44 32.37 -1.77
#